data_AF-A0A2V6JHK0-F1
#
_entry.id   AF-A0A2V6JHK0-F1
#
_cell.length_a   1.000
_cell.length_b   1.000
_cell.length_c   1.000
_cell.angle_alpha   90.00
_cell.angle_beta   90.00
_cell.angle_gamma   90.00
#
_symmetry.space_group_name_H-M   'P 1'
#
loop_
_entity.id
_entity.type
_entity.pdbx_description
1 polymer ?
#
loop_
_entity_poly.entity_id
_entity_poly.type
_entity_poly.pdbx_seq_one_letter_code
_entity_poly.pdbx_strand_id
1 'polypeptide(L)' 'MKRELKPTEREEIVAAVAAGDRVKATSIYLSATEGNLTEAQNFIKSLILARVAALEADEKAR' A
#
# COMPACT_ATOMS: atom_id res chain seq x y z
N MET A 1 6.95 -18.76 7.79
CA MET A 1 7.87 -17.72 8.33
C MET A 1 7.43 -16.42 7.68
N LYS A 2 7.26 -15.32 8.41
CA LYS A 2 6.91 -14.04 7.76
C LYS A 2 8.07 -13.60 6.86
N ARG A 3 7.78 -13.36 5.59
CA ARG A 3 8.76 -12.83 4.63
C ARG A 3 8.69 -11.30 4.64
N GLU A 4 9.83 -10.65 4.51
CA GLU A 4 9.89 -9.20 4.40
C GLU A 4 9.48 -8.76 2.98
N LEU A 5 8.71 -7.67 2.93
CA LEU A 5 8.26 -7.07 1.68
C LEU A 5 9.44 -6.44 0.94
N LYS A 6 9.74 -6.91 -0.26
CA LYS A 6 10.81 -6.35 -1.09
C LYS A 6 10.45 -4.97 -1.62
N PRO A 7 11.44 -4.12 -1.95
CA PRO A 7 11.20 -2.82 -2.56
C PRO A 7 10.33 -2.90 -3.83
N THR A 8 10.58 -3.88 -4.70
CA THR A 8 9.82 -4.07 -5.95
C THR A 8 8.35 -4.43 -5.67
N GLU A 9 8.08 -5.28 -4.69
CA GLU A 9 6.72 -5.65 -4.29
C GLU A 9 5.99 -4.45 -3.65
N ARG A 10 6.73 -3.62 -2.90
CA ARG A 10 6.22 -2.37 -2.35
C ARG A 10 5.83 -1.38 -3.45
N GLU A 11 6.64 -1.23 -4.48
CA GLU A 11 6.35 -0.37 -5.63
C GLU A 11 5.09 -0.82 -6.37
N GLU A 12 4.93 -2.13 -6.60
CA GLU A 12 3.72 -2.68 -7.20
C GLU A 12 2.46 -2.43 -6.36
N ILE A 13 2.57 -2.56 -5.02
CA ILE A 13 1.48 -2.25 -4.11
C ILE A 13 1.12 -0.75 -4.19
N VAL A 14 2.11 0.14 -4.19
CA VAL A 14 1.88 1.59 -4.30
C VAL A 14 1.22 1.92 -5.64
N ALA A 15 1.64 1.31 -6.74
CA ALA A 15 1.04 1.49 -8.05
C ALA A 15 -0.43 1.02 -8.07
N ALA A 16 -0.72 -0.13 -7.48
CA ALA A 16 -2.09 -0.64 -7.35
C ALA A 16 -2.98 0.30 -6.51
N VAL A 17 -2.46 0.83 -5.39
CA VAL A 17 -3.16 1.83 -4.57
C VAL A 17 -3.41 3.13 -5.35
N ALA A 18 -2.43 3.59 -6.14
CA ALA A 18 -2.56 4.79 -6.97
C ALA A 18 -3.67 4.65 -8.02
N ALA A 19 -3.78 3.45 -8.61
CA ALA A 19 -4.82 3.06 -9.57
C ALA A 19 -6.19 2.78 -8.92
N GLY A 20 -6.30 2.78 -7.59
CA GLY A 20 -7.54 2.47 -6.86
C GLY A 20 -7.82 0.97 -6.68
N ASP A 21 -6.90 0.09 -7.10
CA ASP A 21 -7.04 -1.36 -7.01
C ASP A 21 -6.55 -1.90 -5.66
N ARG A 22 -7.41 -1.76 -4.65
CA ARG A 22 -7.12 -2.20 -3.27
C ARG A 22 -7.03 -3.71 -3.14
N VAL A 23 -7.80 -4.46 -3.94
CA VAL A 23 -7.81 -5.93 -3.89
C VAL A 23 -6.47 -6.47 -4.36
N LYS A 24 -5.96 -5.98 -5.50
CA LYS A 24 -4.64 -6.35 -6.00
C LYS A 24 -3.54 -5.96 -5.03
N ALA A 25 -3.60 -4.76 -4.46
CA ALA A 25 -2.64 -4.29 -3.46
C ALA A 25 -2.58 -5.22 -2.23
N THR A 26 -3.74 -5.62 -1.69
CA THR A 26 -3.82 -6.58 -0.59
C THR A 26 -3.32 -7.96 -1.00
N SER A 27 -3.65 -8.43 -2.21
CA SER A 27 -3.19 -9.73 -2.73
C SER A 27 -1.67 -9.80 -2.85
N ILE A 28 -1.02 -8.75 -3.36
CA ILE A 28 0.44 -8.69 -3.48
C ILE A 28 1.08 -8.74 -2.09
N TYR A 29 0.58 -7.95 -1.13
CA TYR A 29 1.11 -7.96 0.24
C TYR A 29 1.02 -9.35 0.88
N LEU A 30 -0.13 -10.01 0.78
CA LEU A 30 -0.34 -11.35 1.34
C LEU A 30 0.60 -12.38 0.70
N SER A 31 0.76 -12.33 -0.62
CA SER A 31 1.63 -13.24 -1.36
C SER A 31 3.11 -13.04 -1.00
N ALA A 32 3.52 -11.80 -0.79
CA ALA A 32 4.90 -11.45 -0.49
C ALA A 32 5.30 -11.75 0.96
N THR A 33 4.40 -11.49 1.91
CA THR A 33 4.71 -11.53 3.35
C THR A 33 4.30 -12.82 4.05
N GLU A 34 3.42 -13.63 3.43
CA GLU A 34 2.67 -14.72 4.08
C GLU A 34 1.93 -14.21 5.35
N GLY A 35 1.60 -12.92 5.39
CA GLY A 35 0.92 -12.27 6.50
C GLY A 35 -0.58 -12.57 6.54
N ASN A 36 -1.28 -11.99 7.52
CA ASN A 36 -2.73 -12.10 7.62
C ASN A 36 -3.43 -10.92 6.92
N LEU A 37 -4.73 -11.09 6.67
CA LEU A 37 -5.56 -10.11 5.98
C LEU A 37 -5.60 -8.75 6.72
N THR A 38 -5.63 -8.77 8.06
CA THR A 38 -5.66 -7.55 8.88
C THR A 38 -4.40 -6.72 8.71
N GLU A 39 -3.22 -7.35 8.73
CA GLU A 39 -1.93 -6.70 8.48
C GLU A 39 -1.88 -6.09 7.07
N ALA A 40 -2.33 -6.85 6.07
CA ALA A 40 -2.38 -6.37 4.70
C ALA A 40 -3.32 -5.16 4.54
N GLN A 41 -4.54 -5.23 5.09
CA GLN A 41 -5.51 -4.13 5.02
C GLN A 41 -5.00 -2.87 5.75
N ASN A 42 -4.37 -3.03 6.91
CA ASN A 42 -3.79 -1.91 7.65
C ASN A 42 -2.63 -1.26 6.88
N PHE A 43 -1.79 -2.06 6.24
CA PHE A 43 -0.72 -1.56 5.37
C PHE A 43 -1.27 -0.79 4.17
N ILE A 44 -2.29 -1.32 3.48
CA ILE A 44 -2.91 -0.61 2.35
C ILE A 44 -3.59 0.68 2.80
N LYS A 45 -4.25 0.68 3.96
CA LYS A 45 -4.90 1.88 4.52
C LYS A 45 -3.87 2.98 4.84
N SER A 46 -2.71 2.63 5.39
CA SER A 46 -1.67 3.62 5.68
C SER A 46 -1.10 4.26 4.40
N LEU A 47 -0.94 3.48 3.32
CA LEU A 47 -0.53 4.01 2.02
C LEU A 47 -1.55 4.99 1.43
N ILE A 48 -2.85 4.68 1.56
CA ILE A 48 -3.92 5.57 1.10
C ILE A 48 -3.90 6.87 1.90
N LEU A 49 -3.80 6.80 3.23
CA LEU A 49 -3.75 7.99 4.08
C LEU A 49 -2.51 8.86 3.79
N ALA A 50 -1.34 8.24 3.61
CA ALA A 50 -0.13 8.95 3.23
C ALA A 50 -0.28 9.67 1.87
N ARG A 51 -0.93 9.03 0.90
CA ARG A 51 -1.23 9.66 -0.40
C ARG A 51 -2.16 10.85 -0.25
N VAL A 52 -3.24 10.72 0.52
CA VAL A 52 -4.19 11.83 0.75
C VAL A 52 -3.47 13.00 1.43
N ALA A 53 -2.68 12.74 2.47
CA ALA A 53 -1.91 13.77 3.16
C ALA A 53 -0.91 14.47 2.21
N ALA A 54 -0.27 13.73 1.31
CA ALA A 54 0.64 14.30 0.31
C ALA A 54 -0.08 15.20 -0.70
N LEU A 55 -1.28 14.81 -1.15
CA LEU A 55 -2.10 15.62 -2.05
C LEU A 55 -2.60 16.91 -1.36
N GLU A 56 -3.03 16.82 -0.11
CA GLU A 56 -3.46 17.98 0.67
C GLU A 56 -2.31 18.95 0.97
N ALA A 57 -1.09 18.43 1.16
CA ALA A 57 0.10 19.26 1.36
C ALA A 57 0.49 20.02 0.07
N ASP A 58 0.38 19.38 -1.09
CA ASP A 58 0.62 20.01 -2.40
C ASP A 58 -0.41 21.10 -2.70
N GLU A 59 -1.69 20.85 -2.38
CA GLU A 59 -2.76 21.84 -2.52
C GLU A 59 -2.54 23.07 -1.64
N LYS A 60 -2.07 22.89 -0.39
CA LYS A 60 -1.77 24.00 0.53
C LYS A 60 -0.49 24.78 0.17
N ALA A 61 0.40 24.20 -0.62
CA ALA A 61 1.64 24.83 -1.06
C ALA A 61 1.47 25.70 -2.32
N ARG A 62 0.29 25.66 -2.95
CA ARG A 62 -0.05 26.39 -4.18
C ARG A 62 -0.86 27.65 -3.89
#